data_AF-X0WS26-F1
#
_entry.id   AF-X0WS26-F1
#
_cell.length_a   1.000
_cell.length_b   1.000
_cell.length_c   1.000
_cell.angle_alpha   90.00
_cell.angle_beta   90.00
_cell.angle_gamma   90.00
#
_symmetry.space_group_name_H-M   'P 1'
#
loop_
_entity.id
_entity.type
_entity.pdbx_description
1 polymer ?
#
loop_
_entity_poly.entity_id
_entity_poly.type
_entity_poly.pdbx_seq_one_letter_code
_entity_poly.pdbx_strand_id
1 'polypeptide(L)'
;TAKASGVMVDILSEKAEAGHLPDTKSYFRSLKQTYKKRLILAQEIITETRLLKIAGEGSKIYVKNFKGSDLRSNHDVRLEMDTSSSTSQASKTEVVLKLVETGFFGEQTIVPDPQVRAQIMKRLGLGNFTDKTNIHVERAERENTKIANDEIDDIMLTQSDQNENGEPTGEPRVANPDDLFPFDDHVIHYEVHRAHIVSPEFDAMTEPQQVVLLTHAMAHQKVVTDQQKQAMAEQAMMEGKLQPEGQGEQR
;
A
#
# COMPACT_ATOMS: atom_id res chain seq x y z
N THR A 1 37.73 -25.99 3.09
CA THR A 1 37.34 -27.24 3.78
C THR A 1 36.21 -27.04 4.78
N ALA A 2 36.18 -25.95 5.58
CA ALA A 2 35.08 -25.67 6.52
C ALA A 2 33.67 -25.53 5.87
N LYS A 3 33.56 -24.94 4.67
CA LYS A 3 32.28 -24.81 3.94
C LYS A 3 31.63 -26.15 3.56
N ALA A 4 32.43 -27.16 3.21
CA ALA A 4 31.91 -28.50 2.88
C ALA A 4 31.37 -29.23 4.13
N SER A 5 31.94 -28.94 5.30
CA SER A 5 31.49 -29.50 6.58
C SER A 5 30.15 -28.93 7.03
N GLY A 6 29.89 -27.63 6.78
CA GLY A 6 28.60 -27.00 7.11
C GLY A 6 27.46 -27.54 6.26
N VAL A 7 27.67 -27.60 4.94
CA VAL A 7 26.69 -28.15 3.98
C VAL A 7 26.33 -29.60 4.30
N MET A 8 27.30 -30.41 4.74
CA MET A 8 27.04 -31.80 5.10
C MET A 8 26.22 -31.93 6.39
N VAL A 9 26.39 -31.02 7.35
CA VAL A 9 25.56 -30.95 8.56
C VAL A 9 24.14 -30.49 8.21
N ASP A 10 24.00 -29.52 7.31
CA ASP A 10 22.69 -29.04 6.86
C ASP A 10 21.90 -30.14 6.13
N ILE A 11 22.55 -30.92 5.27
CA ILE A 11 21.94 -32.07 4.59
C ILE A 11 21.50 -33.15 5.61
N LEU A 12 22.28 -33.36 6.67
CA LEU A 12 21.92 -34.30 7.73
C LEU A 12 20.74 -33.80 8.56
N SER A 13 20.68 -32.50 8.85
CA SER A 13 19.55 -31.86 9.51
C SER A 13 18.28 -31.96 8.65
N GLU A 14 18.40 -31.63 7.35
CA GLU A 14 17.29 -31.72 6.39
C GLU A 14 16.76 -33.16 6.29
N LYS A 15 17.64 -34.17 6.27
CA LYS A 15 17.24 -35.57 6.24
C LYS A 15 16.56 -36.02 7.54
N ALA A 16 17.00 -35.50 8.68
CA ALA A 16 16.36 -35.77 9.98
C ALA A 16 14.97 -35.13 10.05
N GLU A 17 14.82 -33.87 9.64
CA GLU A 17 13.55 -33.16 9.56
C GLU A 17 12.60 -33.81 8.53
N ALA A 18 13.13 -34.27 7.39
CA ALA A 18 12.38 -34.98 6.38
C ALA A 18 11.74 -36.28 6.91
N GLY A 19 12.39 -36.93 7.89
CA GLY A 19 11.85 -38.09 8.59
C GLY A 19 10.58 -37.80 9.40
N HIS A 20 10.44 -36.57 9.91
CA HIS A 20 9.28 -36.13 10.71
C HIS A 20 8.17 -35.46 9.89
N LEU A 21 8.39 -35.25 8.59
CA LEU A 21 7.37 -34.69 7.68
C LEU A 21 6.05 -35.49 7.63
N PRO A 22 6.04 -36.84 7.64
CA PRO A 22 4.80 -37.61 7.66
C PRO A 22 3.95 -37.35 8.90
N ASP A 23 4.59 -37.30 10.08
CA ASP A 23 3.92 -37.04 11.35
C ASP A 23 3.35 -35.62 11.40
N THR A 24 4.16 -34.66 10.94
CA THR A 24 3.76 -33.25 10.82
C THR A 24 2.56 -33.11 9.86
N LYS A 25 2.60 -33.74 8.68
CA LYS A 25 1.48 -33.76 7.73
C LYS A 25 0.21 -34.38 8.33
N SER A 26 0.36 -35.46 9.09
CA SER A 26 -0.74 -36.12 9.79
C SER A 26 -1.38 -35.19 10.82
N TYR A 27 -0.55 -34.51 11.62
CA TYR A 27 -0.98 -33.51 12.60
C TYR A 27 -1.76 -32.37 11.94
N PHE A 28 -1.23 -31.74 10.89
CA PHE A 28 -1.93 -30.66 10.18
C PHE A 28 -3.23 -31.12 9.51
N ARG A 29 -3.29 -32.36 9.01
CA ARG A 29 -4.54 -32.95 8.50
C ARG A 29 -5.60 -33.05 9.61
N SER A 30 -5.20 -33.49 10.80
CA SER A 30 -6.11 -33.58 11.95
C SER A 30 -6.59 -32.21 12.43
N LEU A 31 -5.71 -31.20 12.43
CA LEU A 31 -6.06 -29.82 12.74
C LEU A 31 -7.05 -29.24 11.72
N LYS A 32 -6.81 -29.47 10.42
CA LYS A 32 -7.73 -29.04 9.36
C LYS A 32 -9.14 -29.60 9.58
N GLN A 33 -9.25 -30.88 9.91
CA GLN A 33 -10.53 -31.51 10.24
C GLN A 33 -11.20 -30.85 11.45
N THR A 34 -10.41 -30.52 12.47
CA THR A 34 -10.89 -29.89 13.71
C THR A 34 -11.39 -28.47 13.46
N TYR A 35 -10.65 -27.66 12.70
CA TYR A 35 -11.07 -26.30 12.35
C TYR A 35 -12.32 -26.29 11.47
N LYS A 36 -12.42 -27.21 10.51
CA LYS A 36 -13.66 -27.38 9.73
C LYS A 36 -14.87 -27.62 10.64
N LYS A 37 -14.76 -28.54 11.59
CA LYS A 37 -15.82 -28.82 12.58
C LYS A 37 -16.13 -27.60 13.46
N ARG A 38 -15.12 -26.83 13.86
CA ARG A 38 -15.32 -25.58 14.61
C ARG A 38 -16.11 -24.55 13.83
N LEU A 39 -15.87 -24.40 12.53
CA LEU A 39 -16.64 -23.47 11.68
C LEU A 39 -18.10 -23.91 11.51
N ILE A 40 -18.34 -25.21 11.38
CA ILE A 40 -19.71 -25.76 11.34
C ILE A 40 -20.45 -25.44 12.65
N LEU A 41 -19.82 -25.72 13.80
CA LEU A 41 -20.40 -25.39 15.10
C LEU A 41 -20.61 -23.87 15.29
N ALA A 42 -19.67 -23.06 14.80
CA ALA A 42 -19.79 -21.61 14.86
C ALA A 42 -21.00 -21.09 14.05
N GLN A 43 -21.29 -21.69 12.90
CA GLN A 43 -22.47 -21.36 12.11
C GLN A 43 -23.78 -21.72 12.83
N GLU A 44 -23.82 -22.87 13.51
CA GLU A 44 -25.02 -23.33 14.23
C GLU A 44 -25.28 -22.57 15.53
N ILE A 45 -24.21 -22.26 16.29
CA ILE A 45 -24.32 -21.70 17.64
C ILE A 45 -24.41 -20.16 17.61
N ILE A 46 -23.78 -19.49 16.66
CA ILE A 46 -23.73 -18.02 16.60
C ILE A 46 -24.93 -17.51 15.78
N THR A 47 -26.10 -17.53 16.42
CA THR A 47 -27.37 -17.06 15.86
C THR A 47 -27.51 -15.53 15.92
N GLU A 48 -26.89 -14.90 16.91
CA GLU A 48 -26.88 -13.45 17.12
C GLU A 48 -25.57 -12.81 16.64
N THR A 49 -25.62 -11.52 16.31
CA THR A 49 -24.45 -10.76 15.87
C THR A 49 -23.48 -10.53 17.03
N ARG A 50 -22.21 -10.91 16.85
CA ARG A 50 -21.13 -10.75 17.83
C ARG A 50 -19.98 -9.92 17.25
N LEU A 51 -19.22 -9.26 18.11
CA LEU A 51 -18.01 -8.53 17.72
C LEU A 51 -16.81 -9.48 17.68
N LEU A 52 -16.17 -9.60 16.51
CA LEU A 52 -14.88 -10.25 16.34
C LEU A 52 -13.76 -9.22 16.40
N LYS A 53 -12.75 -9.51 17.24
CA LYS A 53 -11.47 -8.80 17.23
C LYS A 53 -10.48 -9.62 16.40
N ILE A 54 -10.01 -9.05 15.30
CA ILE A 54 -9.05 -9.66 14.40
C ILE A 54 -7.71 -8.93 14.59
N ALA A 55 -6.66 -9.68 14.89
CA ALA A 55 -5.31 -9.14 14.94
C ALA A 55 -4.89 -8.78 13.50
N GLY A 56 -4.75 -7.48 13.25
CA GLY A 56 -4.30 -6.93 11.98
C GLY A 56 -2.78 -6.89 11.86
N GLU A 57 -2.32 -6.51 10.67
CA GLU A 57 -0.90 -6.26 10.43
C GLU A 57 -0.42 -5.03 11.23
N GLY A 58 0.75 -5.13 11.85
CA GLY A 58 1.38 -4.00 12.55
C GLY A 58 0.71 -3.57 13.87
N SER A 59 0.20 -4.52 14.67
CA SER A 59 -0.44 -4.29 15.99
C SER A 59 -1.79 -3.56 15.97
N LYS A 60 -2.34 -3.26 14.78
CA LYS A 60 -3.69 -2.70 14.63
C LYS A 60 -4.73 -3.80 14.90
N ILE A 61 -5.78 -3.49 15.68
CA ILE A 61 -6.89 -4.42 15.98
C ILE A 61 -8.08 -4.03 15.10
N TYR A 62 -8.55 -4.95 14.26
CA TYR A 62 -9.78 -4.77 13.49
C TYR A 62 -10.97 -5.33 14.26
N VAL A 63 -12.04 -4.56 14.36
CA VAL A 63 -13.29 -5.01 14.98
C VAL A 63 -14.35 -5.17 13.89
N LYS A 64 -14.92 -6.38 13.76
CA LYS A 64 -15.93 -6.70 12.74
C LYS A 64 -17.16 -7.34 13.38
N ASN A 65 -18.35 -6.92 12.93
CA ASN A 65 -19.60 -7.62 13.26
C ASN A 65 -19.64 -8.97 12.54
N PHE A 66 -19.99 -10.04 13.25
CA PHE A 66 -20.03 -11.40 12.72
C PHE A 66 -21.27 -12.14 13.20
N LYS A 67 -21.94 -12.81 12.27
CA LYS A 67 -23.04 -13.74 12.53
C LYS A 67 -22.72 -15.08 11.86
N GLY A 68 -23.19 -16.19 12.43
CA GLY A 68 -22.94 -17.53 11.88
C GLY A 68 -23.39 -17.68 10.41
N SER A 69 -24.45 -16.97 10.00
CA SER A 69 -24.91 -16.90 8.61
C SER A 69 -23.87 -16.36 7.63
N ASP A 70 -22.93 -15.54 8.09
CA ASP A 70 -21.91 -14.89 7.26
C ASP A 70 -20.88 -15.90 6.73
N LEU A 71 -20.77 -17.08 7.35
CA LEU A 71 -19.93 -18.17 6.85
C LEU A 71 -20.46 -18.77 5.54
N ARG A 72 -21.73 -18.56 5.18
CA ARG A 72 -22.35 -19.02 3.91
C ARG A 72 -22.11 -20.50 3.61
N SER A 73 -22.04 -21.34 4.65
CA SER A 73 -21.71 -22.76 4.54
C SER A 73 -20.36 -23.06 3.86
N ASN A 74 -19.44 -22.09 3.89
CA ASN A 74 -18.05 -22.26 3.45
C ASN A 74 -17.18 -22.66 4.64
N HIS A 75 -16.98 -23.97 4.81
CA HIS A 75 -16.19 -24.54 5.91
C HIS A 75 -14.84 -25.10 5.46
N ASP A 76 -14.40 -24.76 4.25
CA ASP A 76 -13.18 -25.32 3.70
C ASP A 76 -11.95 -24.58 4.23
N VAL A 77 -11.30 -25.22 5.20
CA VAL A 77 -10.07 -24.72 5.81
C VAL A 77 -8.86 -25.22 5.01
N ARG A 78 -8.01 -24.29 4.56
CA ARG A 78 -6.67 -24.59 4.07
C ARG A 78 -5.68 -24.17 5.17
N LEU A 79 -4.87 -25.13 5.61
CA LEU A 79 -3.73 -24.86 6.48
C LEU A 79 -2.50 -24.99 5.59
N GLU A 80 -1.80 -23.88 5.40
CA GLU A 80 -0.50 -23.90 4.79
C GLU A 80 0.52 -24.20 5.88
N MET A 81 1.25 -25.30 5.73
CA MET A 81 2.46 -25.49 6.53
C MET A 81 3.44 -24.42 6.06
N ASP A 82 3.73 -23.45 6.92
CA ASP A 82 4.87 -22.59 6.69
C ASP A 82 6.11 -23.50 6.60
N THR A 83 6.72 -23.54 5.42
CA THR A 83 7.91 -24.33 5.07
C THR A 83 9.16 -23.90 5.87
N SER A 84 8.99 -23.02 6.86
CA SER A 84 9.90 -22.84 8.00
C SER A 84 10.42 -24.12 8.65
N SER A 85 9.77 -25.28 8.45
CA SER A 85 10.23 -26.56 9.01
C SER A 85 11.30 -27.28 8.19
N SER A 86 11.57 -26.91 6.93
CA SER A 86 12.57 -27.62 6.10
C SER A 86 13.69 -26.72 5.56
N THR A 87 13.62 -25.42 5.87
CA THR A 87 14.68 -24.47 5.56
C THR A 87 14.89 -23.64 6.81
N SER A 88 16.04 -23.83 7.46
CA SER A 88 16.40 -23.03 8.63
C SER A 88 16.31 -21.54 8.27
N GLN A 89 15.96 -20.68 9.23
CA GLN A 89 15.97 -19.23 8.99
C GLN A 89 17.32 -18.73 8.48
N ALA A 90 18.41 -19.41 8.89
CA ALA A 90 19.75 -19.15 8.37
C ALA A 90 19.86 -19.48 6.87
N SER A 91 19.33 -20.63 6.43
CA SER A 91 19.31 -21.03 5.01
C SER A 91 18.47 -20.07 4.16
N LYS A 92 17.30 -19.63 4.66
CA LYS A 92 16.47 -18.63 3.97
C LYS A 92 17.20 -17.28 3.85
N THR A 93 17.86 -16.85 4.92
CA THR A 93 18.65 -15.61 4.96
C THR A 93 19.83 -15.66 3.99
N GLU A 94 20.51 -16.81 3.90
CA GLU A 94 21.62 -17.00 2.97
C GLU A 94 21.18 -16.97 1.50
N VAL A 95 20.04 -17.58 1.17
CA VAL A 95 19.47 -17.51 -0.19
C VAL A 95 19.11 -16.09 -0.56
N VAL A 96 18.45 -15.35 0.34
CA VAL A 96 18.10 -13.95 0.12
C VAL A 96 19.34 -13.08 -0.03
N LEU A 97 20.36 -13.26 0.82
CA LEU A 97 21.62 -12.53 0.72
C LEU A 97 22.32 -12.80 -0.61
N LYS A 98 22.37 -14.06 -1.06
CA LYS A 98 22.91 -14.43 -2.38
C LYS A 98 22.14 -13.76 -3.52
N LEU A 99 20.81 -13.71 -3.44
CA LEU A 99 19.99 -13.03 -4.47
C LEU A 99 20.30 -11.52 -4.52
N VAL A 100 20.45 -10.87 -3.36
CA VAL A 100 20.88 -9.47 -3.27
C VAL A 100 22.28 -9.28 -3.84
N GLU A 101 23.25 -10.13 -3.48
CA GLU A 101 24.62 -10.08 -4.00
C GLU A 101 24.67 -10.26 -5.52
N THR A 102 23.84 -11.16 -6.08
CA THR A 102 23.75 -11.39 -7.53
C THR A 102 23.03 -10.26 -8.30
N GLY A 103 22.55 -9.23 -7.61
CA GLY A 103 21.84 -8.11 -8.26
C GLY A 103 20.45 -8.49 -8.77
N PHE A 104 19.85 -9.57 -8.25
CA PHE A 104 18.50 -10.01 -8.67
C PHE A 104 17.44 -8.92 -8.44
N PHE A 105 17.62 -8.09 -7.41
CA PHE A 105 16.70 -7.00 -7.05
C PHE A 105 17.08 -5.64 -7.67
N GLY A 106 18.04 -5.61 -8.58
CA GLY A 106 18.56 -4.39 -9.20
C GLY A 106 20.09 -4.38 -9.24
N GLU A 107 20.64 -3.67 -10.24
CA GLU A 107 22.08 -3.41 -10.33
C GLU A 107 22.52 -2.65 -9.06
N GLN A 108 23.64 -3.06 -8.46
CA GLN A 108 24.10 -2.70 -7.09
C GLN A 108 24.25 -1.18 -6.79
N THR A 109 24.00 -0.33 -7.78
CA THR A 109 24.10 1.13 -7.72
C THR A 109 22.75 1.82 -7.47
N ILE A 110 21.64 1.11 -7.64
CA ILE A 110 20.30 1.66 -7.39
C ILE A 110 19.79 0.98 -6.12
N VAL A 111 19.69 1.77 -5.06
CA VAL A 111 18.99 1.40 -3.81
C VAL A 111 17.71 0.65 -4.21
N PRO A 112 17.50 -0.61 -3.78
CA PRO A 112 16.28 -1.32 -4.11
C PRO A 112 15.11 -0.43 -3.74
N ASP A 113 14.11 -0.31 -4.63
CA ASP A 113 12.86 0.41 -4.38
C ASP A 113 12.47 0.23 -2.91
N PRO A 114 12.22 1.32 -2.14
CA PRO A 114 11.93 1.25 -0.72
C PRO A 114 10.96 0.12 -0.33
N GLN A 115 9.97 -0.15 -1.19
CA GLN A 115 9.03 -1.26 -1.00
C GLN A 115 9.68 -2.65 -1.09
N VAL A 116 10.54 -2.88 -2.09
CA VAL A 116 11.28 -4.14 -2.28
C VAL A 116 12.25 -4.36 -1.12
N ARG A 117 12.93 -3.30 -0.69
CA ARG A 117 13.81 -3.35 0.49
C ARG A 117 13.03 -3.73 1.74
N ALA A 118 11.87 -3.10 1.97
CA ALA A 118 11.01 -3.41 3.11
C ALA A 118 10.51 -4.87 3.08
N GLN A 119 10.13 -5.39 1.91
CA GLN A 119 9.72 -6.78 1.75
C GLN A 119 10.86 -7.78 2.01
N ILE A 120 12.07 -7.50 1.52
CA ILE A 120 13.26 -8.32 1.78
C ILE A 120 13.56 -8.36 3.28
N MET A 121 13.58 -7.19 3.94
CA MET A 121 13.84 -7.09 5.38
C MET A 121 12.77 -7.82 6.20
N LYS A 122 11.49 -7.67 5.83
CA LYS A 122 10.37 -8.42 6.43
C LYS A 122 10.55 -9.93 6.30
N ARG A 123 10.96 -10.42 5.13
CA ARG A 123 11.23 -11.86 4.91
C ARG A 123 12.45 -12.37 5.67
N LEU A 124 13.42 -11.50 5.96
CA LEU A 124 14.58 -11.80 6.80
C LEU A 124 14.28 -11.75 8.30
N GLY A 125 13.04 -11.45 8.70
CA GLY A 125 12.67 -11.27 10.10
C GLY A 125 13.32 -10.05 10.75
N LEU A 126 13.97 -9.20 9.94
CA LEU A 126 14.41 -7.88 10.35
C LEU A 126 13.15 -7.03 10.35
N GLY A 127 12.65 -6.73 11.55
CA GLY A 127 11.34 -6.11 11.76
C GLY A 127 11.10 -4.90 10.89
N ASN A 128 9.82 -4.58 10.70
CA ASN A 128 9.35 -3.44 9.91
C ASN A 128 10.15 -2.19 10.30
N PHE A 129 11.15 -1.82 9.50
CA PHE A 129 11.46 -0.42 9.34
C PHE A 129 10.19 0.13 8.75
N THR A 130 9.36 0.72 9.60
CA THR A 130 8.29 1.57 9.13
C THR A 130 8.98 2.59 8.25
N ASP A 131 8.94 2.39 6.93
CA ASP A 131 8.82 3.52 6.03
C ASP A 131 7.76 4.37 6.71
N LYS A 132 8.13 5.59 7.12
CA LYS A 132 7.21 6.51 7.78
C LYS A 132 5.96 6.48 6.93
N THR A 133 4.90 5.82 7.41
CA THR A 133 3.66 5.64 6.66
C THR A 133 3.25 7.04 6.32
N ASN A 134 3.31 7.39 5.03
CA ASN A 134 3.08 8.76 4.65
C ASN A 134 1.59 8.99 4.86
N ILE A 135 1.27 9.80 5.87
CA ILE A 135 -0.11 10.11 6.25
C ILE A 135 -0.92 10.66 5.08
N HIS A 136 -0.27 11.29 4.10
CA HIS A 136 -0.90 11.77 2.87
C HIS A 136 -1.23 10.62 1.90
N VAL A 137 -0.39 9.59 1.82
CA VAL A 137 -0.70 8.38 1.03
C VAL A 137 -1.89 7.65 1.62
N GLU A 138 -1.89 7.42 2.95
CA GLU A 138 -3.03 6.77 3.61
C GLU A 138 -4.32 7.59 3.48
N ARG A 139 -4.24 8.94 3.40
CA ARG A 139 -5.41 9.80 3.19
C ARG A 139 -5.94 9.70 1.77
N ALA A 140 -5.07 9.79 0.77
CA ALA A 140 -5.44 9.65 -0.64
C ALA A 140 -6.08 8.30 -0.95
N GLU A 141 -5.55 7.21 -0.37
CA GLU A 141 -6.12 5.86 -0.51
C GLU A 141 -7.51 5.75 0.16
N ARG A 142 -7.71 6.42 1.30
CA ARG A 142 -9.04 6.47 1.95
C ARG A 142 -10.05 7.22 1.09
N GLU A 143 -9.65 8.33 0.47
CA GLU A 143 -10.52 9.11 -0.42
C GLU A 143 -10.90 8.32 -1.68
N ASN A 144 -9.96 7.59 -2.30
CA ASN A 144 -10.26 6.66 -3.39
C ASN A 144 -11.34 5.64 -2.98
N THR A 145 -11.20 5.08 -1.77
CA THR A 145 -12.15 4.10 -1.23
C THR A 145 -13.52 4.72 -0.95
N LYS A 146 -13.55 5.96 -0.41
CA LYS A 146 -14.79 6.71 -0.18
C LYS A 146 -15.54 6.96 -1.48
N ILE A 147 -14.84 7.46 -2.51
CA ILE A 147 -15.42 7.70 -3.85
C ILE A 147 -15.97 6.40 -4.45
N ALA A 148 -15.21 5.31 -4.35
CA ALA A 148 -15.65 3.99 -4.81
C ALA A 148 -16.95 3.49 -4.13
N ASN A 149 -17.19 3.92 -2.89
CA ASN A 149 -18.37 3.58 -2.09
C ASN A 149 -19.51 4.62 -2.20
N ASP A 150 -19.38 5.62 -3.08
CA ASP A 150 -20.35 6.74 -3.22
C ASP A 150 -20.46 7.63 -1.97
N GLU A 151 -19.42 7.63 -1.13
CA GLU A 151 -19.28 8.54 0.01
C GLU A 151 -18.47 9.77 -0.44
N ILE A 152 -19.15 10.89 -0.71
CA ILE A 152 -18.50 12.12 -1.24
C ILE A 152 -18.12 13.09 -0.11
N ASP A 153 -18.43 12.75 1.14
CA ASP A 153 -18.15 13.60 2.30
C ASP A 153 -16.63 13.83 2.50
N ASP A 154 -16.27 15.09 2.73
CA ASP A 154 -14.89 15.58 2.91
C ASP A 154 -13.96 15.34 1.71
N ILE A 155 -14.49 15.38 0.48
CA ILE A 155 -13.70 15.32 -0.75
C ILE A 155 -13.78 16.65 -1.47
N MET A 156 -12.64 17.30 -1.68
CA MET A 156 -12.57 18.59 -2.35
C MET A 156 -13.04 18.47 -3.81
N LEU A 157 -14.14 19.16 -4.15
CA LEU A 157 -14.65 19.22 -5.51
C LEU A 157 -14.76 20.66 -5.99
N THR A 158 -14.27 20.88 -7.22
CA THR A 158 -14.38 22.17 -7.89
C THR A 158 -15.25 22.06 -9.12
N GLN A 159 -16.23 22.95 -9.26
CA GLN A 159 -17.09 23.02 -10.43
C GLN A 159 -16.74 24.27 -11.24
N SER A 160 -16.58 24.09 -12.55
CA SER A 160 -16.37 25.20 -13.49
C SER A 160 -17.71 25.50 -14.14
N ASP A 161 -18.16 26.75 -14.09
CA ASP A 161 -19.34 27.19 -14.84
C ASP A 161 -19.00 27.10 -16.35
N GLN A 162 -19.77 26.37 -17.15
CA GLN A 162 -19.52 26.22 -18.59
C GLN A 162 -20.45 27.12 -19.41
N ASN A 163 -19.95 27.71 -20.50
CA ASN A 163 -20.80 28.40 -21.48
C ASN A 163 -21.56 27.39 -22.37
N GLU A 164 -22.46 27.89 -23.23
CA GLU A 164 -23.26 27.06 -24.15
C GLU A 164 -22.40 26.20 -25.11
N ASN A 165 -21.12 26.52 -25.27
CA ASN A 165 -20.15 25.80 -26.09
C ASN A 165 -19.27 24.82 -25.27
N GLY A 166 -19.53 24.66 -23.97
CA GLY A 166 -18.78 23.78 -23.07
C GLY A 166 -17.43 24.34 -22.60
N GLU A 167 -17.13 25.61 -22.89
CA GLU A 167 -15.90 26.24 -22.42
C GLU A 167 -16.05 26.72 -20.98
N PRO A 168 -15.04 26.51 -20.10
CA PRO A 168 -15.09 26.99 -18.73
C PRO A 168 -15.09 28.54 -18.71
N THR A 169 -16.15 29.09 -18.18
CA THR A 169 -16.38 30.52 -17.96
C THR A 169 -16.23 30.86 -16.48
N GLY A 170 -15.23 31.69 -16.14
CA GLY A 170 -15.01 32.16 -14.78
C GLY A 170 -14.06 31.30 -13.95
N GLU A 171 -13.87 31.67 -12.68
CA GLU A 171 -13.06 30.89 -11.75
C GLU A 171 -13.86 29.69 -11.21
N PRO A 172 -13.22 28.51 -11.09
CA PRO A 172 -13.88 27.33 -10.56
C PRO A 172 -14.34 27.56 -9.12
N ARG A 173 -15.61 27.29 -8.85
CA ARG A 173 -16.23 27.39 -7.53
C ARG A 173 -16.03 26.09 -6.77
N VAL A 174 -15.88 26.19 -5.46
CA VAL A 174 -15.82 25.02 -4.57
C VAL A 174 -17.24 24.47 -4.41
N ALA A 175 -17.47 23.26 -4.92
CA ALA A 175 -18.76 22.57 -4.83
C ALA A 175 -18.88 21.77 -3.53
N ASN A 176 -17.78 21.15 -3.09
CA ASN A 176 -17.68 20.46 -1.81
C ASN A 176 -16.37 20.85 -1.13
N PRO A 177 -16.41 21.58 0.00
CA PRO A 177 -15.20 21.96 0.73
C PRO A 177 -14.68 20.78 1.56
N ASP A 178 -13.36 20.65 1.59
CA ASP A 178 -12.64 19.74 2.48
C ASP A 178 -11.65 20.56 3.29
N ASP A 179 -11.89 20.64 4.61
CA ASP A 179 -11.10 21.44 5.55
C ASP A 179 -9.64 20.97 5.67
N LEU A 180 -9.37 19.70 5.34
CA LEU A 180 -8.05 19.11 5.42
C LEU A 180 -7.23 19.29 4.13
N PHE A 181 -7.90 19.59 3.00
CA PHE A 181 -7.27 19.77 1.69
C PHE A 181 -6.05 20.72 1.70
N PRO A 182 -6.06 21.88 2.39
CA PRO A 182 -4.91 22.79 2.41
C PRO A 182 -3.66 22.23 3.09
N PHE A 183 -3.80 21.17 3.89
CA PHE A 183 -2.70 20.55 4.63
C PHE A 183 -2.06 19.38 3.89
N ASP A 184 -2.53 19.08 2.68
CA ASP A 184 -2.03 17.96 1.91
C ASP A 184 -0.69 18.22 1.24
N ASP A 185 0.14 17.18 1.20
CA ASP A 185 1.15 17.07 0.16
C ASP A 185 0.44 16.74 -1.16
N HIS A 186 0.08 17.80 -1.90
CA HIS A 186 -0.68 17.67 -3.14
C HIS A 186 0.09 16.92 -4.24
N VAL A 187 1.43 16.88 -4.19
CA VAL A 187 2.23 16.09 -5.14
C VAL A 187 1.98 14.61 -4.92
N ILE A 188 2.03 14.18 -3.65
CA ILE A 188 1.83 12.77 -3.29
C ILE A 188 0.37 12.35 -3.47
N HIS A 189 -0.60 13.19 -3.05
CA HIS A 189 -2.03 12.92 -3.27
C HIS A 189 -2.34 12.73 -4.76
N TYR A 190 -1.84 13.64 -5.61
CA TYR A 190 -2.07 13.55 -7.06
C TYR A 190 -1.54 12.24 -7.65
N GLU A 191 -0.33 11.81 -7.29
CA GLU A 191 0.24 10.56 -7.79
C GLU A 191 -0.57 9.33 -7.33
N VAL A 192 -1.07 9.33 -6.10
CA VAL A 192 -1.91 8.22 -5.60
C VAL A 192 -3.24 8.16 -6.34
N HIS A 193 -3.93 9.28 -6.57
CA HIS A 193 -5.16 9.29 -7.38
C HIS A 193 -4.88 8.92 -8.83
N ARG A 194 -3.81 9.46 -9.43
CA ARG A 194 -3.41 9.14 -10.81
C ARG A 194 -3.16 7.64 -10.98
N ALA A 195 -2.47 7.01 -10.04
CA ALA A 195 -2.26 5.56 -10.05
C ALA A 195 -3.60 4.79 -9.98
N HIS A 196 -4.57 5.29 -9.21
CA HIS A 196 -5.89 4.68 -9.14
C HIS A 196 -6.72 4.90 -10.42
N ILE A 197 -6.66 6.09 -11.02
CA ILE A 197 -7.39 6.41 -12.26
C ILE A 197 -6.98 5.50 -13.43
N VAL A 198 -5.70 5.08 -13.49
CA VAL A 198 -5.21 4.17 -14.52
C VAL A 198 -5.35 2.69 -14.15
N SER A 199 -5.96 2.38 -13.01
CA SER A 199 -6.12 1.02 -12.49
C SER A 199 -7.40 0.34 -13.00
N PRO A 200 -7.43 -1.00 -13.11
CA PRO A 200 -8.66 -1.73 -13.46
C PRO A 200 -9.83 -1.46 -12.50
N GLU A 201 -9.54 -1.10 -11.25
CA GLU A 201 -10.54 -0.74 -10.25
C GLU A 201 -11.32 0.52 -10.66
N PHE A 202 -10.70 1.47 -11.36
CA PHE A 202 -11.36 2.67 -11.87
C PHE A 202 -12.34 2.34 -13.01
N ASP A 203 -11.96 1.43 -13.91
CA ASP A 203 -12.83 0.97 -14.99
C ASP A 203 -14.11 0.28 -14.47
N ALA A 204 -14.04 -0.28 -13.26
CA ALA A 204 -15.17 -0.91 -12.59
C ALA A 204 -16.10 0.07 -11.85
N MET A 205 -15.70 1.34 -11.71
CA MET A 205 -16.53 2.37 -11.08
C MET A 205 -17.64 2.86 -12.00
N THR A 206 -18.68 3.45 -11.41
CA THR A 206 -19.73 4.14 -12.18
C THR A 206 -19.23 5.46 -12.77
N GLU A 207 -19.81 5.91 -13.89
CA GLU A 207 -19.42 7.19 -14.50
C GLU A 207 -19.44 8.39 -13.52
N PRO A 208 -20.43 8.56 -12.63
CA PRO A 208 -20.41 9.62 -11.63
C PRO A 208 -19.19 9.55 -10.71
N GLN A 209 -18.82 8.35 -10.24
CA GLN A 209 -17.67 8.14 -9.36
C GLN A 209 -16.36 8.46 -10.08
N GLN A 210 -16.26 8.06 -11.36
CA GLN A 210 -15.09 8.38 -12.19
C GLN A 210 -14.92 9.89 -12.36
N VAL A 211 -16.02 10.62 -12.61
CA VAL A 211 -16.01 12.08 -12.75
C VAL A 211 -15.61 12.75 -11.43
N VAL A 212 -16.10 12.28 -10.29
CA VAL A 212 -15.73 12.79 -8.97
C VAL A 212 -14.23 12.62 -8.72
N LEU A 213 -13.69 11.42 -8.93
CA LEU A 213 -12.26 11.15 -8.74
C LEU A 213 -11.39 11.99 -9.69
N LEU A 214 -11.80 12.11 -10.96
CA LEU A 214 -11.06 12.88 -11.94
C LEU A 214 -11.05 14.38 -11.57
N THR A 215 -12.20 14.92 -11.18
CA THR A 215 -12.34 16.33 -10.77
C THR A 215 -11.50 16.62 -9.52
N HIS A 216 -11.53 15.71 -8.55
CA HIS A 216 -10.74 15.83 -7.33
C HIS A 216 -9.22 15.75 -7.60
N ALA A 217 -8.78 14.78 -8.42
CA ALA A 217 -7.38 14.66 -8.82
C ALA A 217 -6.89 15.92 -9.59
N MET A 218 -7.75 16.50 -10.43
CA MET A 218 -7.46 17.76 -11.12
C MET A 218 -7.31 18.94 -10.16
N ALA A 219 -8.05 18.97 -9.04
CA ALA A 219 -7.88 19.99 -8.01
C ALA A 219 -6.48 19.94 -7.39
N HIS A 220 -5.98 18.74 -7.05
CA HIS A 220 -4.59 18.56 -6.61
C HIS A 220 -3.58 18.96 -7.69
N GLN A 221 -3.79 18.54 -8.94
CA GLN A 221 -2.90 18.89 -10.05
C GLN A 221 -2.77 20.40 -10.22
N LYS A 222 -3.89 21.13 -10.12
CA LYS A 222 -3.91 22.59 -10.22
C LYS A 222 -3.03 23.22 -9.14
N VAL A 223 -3.19 22.81 -7.87
CA VAL A 223 -2.38 23.32 -6.77
C VAL A 223 -0.89 23.04 -6.99
N VAL A 224 -0.53 21.83 -7.43
CA VAL A 224 0.86 21.48 -7.75
C VAL A 224 1.43 22.38 -8.85
N THR A 225 0.66 22.60 -9.93
CA THR A 225 1.12 23.47 -11.02
C THR A 225 1.26 24.94 -10.61
N ASP A 226 0.37 25.43 -9.74
CA ASP A 226 0.41 26.80 -9.25
C ASP A 226 1.60 27.01 -8.29
N GLN A 227 1.88 26.03 -7.41
CA GLN A 227 3.08 26.02 -6.56
C GLN A 227 4.37 26.02 -7.39
N GLN A 228 4.44 25.22 -8.47
CA GLN A 228 5.60 25.20 -9.38
C GLN A 228 5.80 26.53 -10.10
N LYS A 229 4.72 27.16 -10.59
CA LYS A 229 4.78 28.48 -11.23
C LYS A 229 5.28 29.55 -10.26
N GLN A 230 4.79 29.54 -9.02
CA GLN A 230 5.23 30.48 -7.98
C GLN A 230 6.72 30.30 -7.67
N ALA A 231 7.19 29.05 -7.49
CA ALA A 231 8.60 28.76 -7.24
C ALA A 231 9.50 29.22 -8.41
N MET A 232 9.09 28.98 -9.66
CA MET A 232 9.83 29.48 -10.83
C MET A 232 9.86 31.01 -10.91
N ALA A 233 8.75 31.68 -10.60
CA ALA A 233 8.69 33.15 -10.57
C ALA A 233 9.61 33.73 -9.49
N GLU A 234 9.65 33.12 -8.30
CA GLU A 234 10.56 33.52 -7.22
C GLU A 234 12.04 33.31 -7.59
N GLN A 235 12.38 32.18 -8.22
CA GLN A 235 13.73 31.92 -8.71
C GLN A 235 14.16 32.95 -9.77
N ALA A 236 13.31 33.22 -10.75
CA ALA A 236 13.57 34.24 -11.77
C ALA A 236 13.74 35.65 -11.18
N MET A 237 12.98 35.99 -10.13
CA MET A 237 13.15 37.26 -9.41
C MET A 237 14.43 37.31 -8.58
N MET A 238 14.91 36.19 -8.03
CA MET A 238 16.20 36.14 -7.33
C MET A 238 17.38 36.24 -8.29
N GLU A 239 17.33 35.56 -9.44
CA GLU A 239 18.38 35.65 -10.48
C GLU A 239 18.41 37.04 -11.13
N GLY A 240 17.26 37.68 -11.32
CA GLY A 240 17.16 39.06 -11.82
C GLY A 240 17.73 40.11 -10.85
N LYS A 241 17.82 39.81 -9.54
CA LYS A 241 18.47 40.66 -8.53
C LYS A 241 19.98 40.44 -8.38
N LEU A 242 20.53 39.42 -9.04
CA LEU A 242 21.95 39.06 -8.98
C LEU A 242 22.76 39.52 -10.21
N GLN A 243 22.14 40.19 -11.19
CA GLN A 243 22.91 40.95 -12.19
C GLN A 243 23.45 42.22 -11.51
N PRO A 244 24.78 42.38 -11.39
CA PRO A 244 25.34 43.57 -10.81
C PRO A 244 25.07 44.75 -11.75
N GLU A 245 24.42 45.79 -11.23
CA GLU A 245 24.51 47.13 -11.75
C GLU A 245 25.99 47.56 -11.73
N GLY A 246 26.66 47.40 -12.86
CA GLY A 246 28.00 47.93 -13.12
C GLY A 246 28.36 47.58 -14.56
N GLN A 247 28.55 48.50 -15.49
CA GLN A 247 29.08 49.85 -15.36
C GLN A 247 28.46 50.74 -16.46
N GLY A 248 27.70 51.74 -16.05
CA GLY A 248 27.48 52.96 -16.83
C GLY A 248 28.35 54.07 -16.23
N GLU A 249 29.20 54.64 -17.09
CA GLU A 249 29.79 55.98 -16.98
C GLU A 249 30.75 56.29 -15.82
N GLN A 250 32.03 56.49 -16.15
CA GLN A 250 32.70 57.78 -15.93
C GLN A 250 34.10 57.84 -16.59
N ARG A 251 34.21 58.82 -17.51
CA ARG A 251 35.40 59.61 -17.93
C ARG A 251 36.53 58.93 -18.72
#